data_AF-F2UQC5-F1
#
_entry.id   AF-F2UQC5-F1
#
_cell.length_a   1.000
_cell.length_b   1.000
_cell.length_c   1.000
_cell.angle_alpha   90.00
_cell.angle_beta   90.00
_cell.angle_gamma   90.00
#
_symmetry.space_group_name_H-M   'P 1'
#
loop_
_entity.id
_entity.type
_entity.pdbx_description
1 polymer ?
#
loop_
_entity_poly.entity_id
_entity_poly.type
_entity_poly.pdbx_seq_one_letter_code
_entity_poly.pdbx_strand_id
1 'polypeptide(L)'
;MWLGGCVLVLVLGLVAQRCDVVRAEVVMEEDDGGALHINTSSLEQPVLLNGVDLGQMLLLAQEQQRTLQRQQRINAEQAQQLDAMSSTLCRLDPREPSADTTTITGLNLGKDNKWSGGVRAQTGLLYGIPYSLGSVLIIDPWTNTADTTTISGLSDDGGGGGGGDAAWSGGVLAPSGLIFGLPYSTTAVLIIDPATNTTDTTTMAGLPSTEGKWRSGVLADNGLIYGVPSAATSVLVIDPVAMVADATTITGLDSGDNKWFDGVQAANGLIYCPPGHADGVLIIDPATNATDTTTISGFGTGLFKWYGTVLVDSGLVYAIPDYSSSSVLIINPQTNATDTTTITGLTTPGLVTAVLAPNGRIVGVPSYSSAALIIDPATNTTVQLTLPEKSEPTLFLDTTVDAFAFMPFSTGRRNCIGNNFATHEIRVAMCQLLRRFKFVDAGHEPVLQSAIVLRSANGVKVKIQPLDS
;
A
#
# COMPACT_ATOMS: atom_id res chain seq x y z
N MET A 1 21.34 -22.71 78.11
CA MET A 1 20.84 -23.54 77.00
C MET A 1 20.36 -22.57 75.94
N TRP A 2 20.98 -22.39 74.78
CA TRP A 2 21.72 -23.32 73.92
C TRP A 2 22.80 -22.55 73.15
N LEU A 3 23.94 -23.20 72.92
CA LEU A 3 25.07 -22.71 72.13
C LEU A 3 24.70 -22.63 70.64
N GLY A 4 25.13 -21.57 69.94
CA GLY A 4 24.99 -21.48 68.48
C GLY A 4 25.32 -20.13 67.81
N GLY A 5 25.66 -19.07 68.55
CA GLY A 5 25.84 -17.72 67.99
C GLY A 5 27.26 -17.12 68.08
N CYS A 6 28.30 -17.92 68.33
CA CYS A 6 29.63 -17.43 68.72
C CYS A 6 30.70 -17.33 67.61
N VAL A 7 30.37 -17.39 66.31
CA VAL A 7 31.44 -17.29 65.28
C VAL A 7 31.20 -16.22 64.20
N LEU A 8 29.97 -15.73 63.98
CA LEU A 8 29.73 -14.75 62.89
C LEU A 8 29.72 -13.27 63.34
N VAL A 9 29.53 -12.98 64.64
CA VAL A 9 29.36 -11.60 65.13
C VAL A 9 30.69 -10.92 65.52
N LEU A 10 31.77 -11.70 65.71
CA LEU A 10 33.08 -11.14 66.12
C LEU A 10 34.05 -10.84 64.97
N VAL A 11 33.75 -11.24 63.73
CA VAL A 11 34.61 -10.95 62.56
C VAL A 11 34.15 -9.71 61.78
N LEU A 12 32.88 -9.31 61.88
CA LEU A 12 32.40 -8.04 61.28
C LEU A 12 32.66 -6.80 62.13
N GLY A 13 32.99 -6.97 63.42
CA GLY A 13 33.23 -5.86 64.36
C GLY A 13 34.64 -5.23 64.30
N LEU A 14 35.61 -5.87 63.64
CA LEU A 14 37.02 -5.45 63.67
C LEU A 14 37.58 -4.92 62.34
N VAL A 15 36.79 -4.89 61.26
CA VAL A 15 37.18 -4.25 59.98
C VAL A 15 36.44 -2.91 59.75
N ALA A 16 35.47 -2.55 60.60
CA ALA A 16 34.67 -1.33 60.45
C ALA A 16 35.03 -0.20 61.42
N GLN A 17 36.28 -0.13 61.93
CA GLN A 17 36.72 0.99 62.79
C GLN A 17 37.69 1.97 62.14
N ARG A 18 37.95 1.87 60.84
CA ARG A 18 38.62 2.94 60.07
C ARG A 18 38.14 2.98 58.63
N CYS A 19 36.90 3.42 58.42
CA CYS A 19 36.49 4.03 57.18
C CYS A 19 35.19 4.79 57.46
N ASP A 20 35.25 6.12 57.48
CA ASP A 20 34.05 6.97 57.38
C ASP A 20 33.40 6.68 56.02
N VAL A 21 32.56 5.66 55.94
CA VAL A 21 31.70 5.40 54.79
C VAL A 21 30.35 5.98 55.15
N VAL A 22 30.04 7.11 54.52
CA VAL A 22 28.69 7.68 54.47
C VAL A 22 27.74 6.56 54.04
N ARG A 23 26.91 6.07 54.97
CA ARG A 23 25.84 5.12 54.66
C ARG A 23 24.71 5.92 54.02
N ALA A 24 24.57 5.83 52.70
CA ALA A 24 23.37 6.34 52.05
C ALA A 24 22.19 5.44 52.43
N GLU A 25 21.10 6.05 52.87
CA GLU A 25 19.87 5.35 53.23
C GLU A 25 18.99 5.24 51.97
N VAL A 26 18.54 4.02 51.66
CA VAL A 26 17.62 3.76 50.54
C VAL A 26 16.23 3.60 51.13
N VAL A 27 15.31 4.49 50.76
CA VAL A 27 13.93 4.49 51.23
C VAL A 27 13.04 4.02 50.09
N MET A 28 12.21 3.00 50.35
CA MET A 28 11.17 2.56 49.44
C MET A 28 9.82 3.06 49.97
N GLU A 29 9.14 3.90 49.20
CA GLU A 29 7.83 4.46 49.56
C GLU A 29 6.85 4.26 48.43
N GLU A 30 5.65 3.77 48.74
CA GLU A 30 4.54 3.71 47.79
C GLU A 30 3.71 4.99 47.96
N ASP A 31 3.45 5.71 46.87
CA ASP A 31 2.64 6.93 46.93
C ASP A 31 1.13 6.62 47.02
N ASP A 32 0.33 7.65 47.26
CA ASP A 32 -1.15 7.55 47.35
C ASP A 32 -1.80 7.04 46.06
N GLY A 33 -1.06 6.95 44.95
CA GLY A 33 -1.46 6.38 43.67
C GLY A 33 -1.03 4.93 43.44
N GLY A 34 -0.33 4.31 44.39
CA GLY A 34 0.17 2.93 44.31
C GLY A 34 1.49 2.76 43.55
N ALA A 35 2.23 3.85 43.29
CA ALA A 35 3.53 3.78 42.63
C ALA A 35 4.67 3.67 43.67
N LEU A 36 5.53 2.66 43.51
CA LEU A 36 6.69 2.43 44.37
C LEU A 36 7.88 3.30 43.94
N HIS A 37 8.32 4.17 44.84
CA HIS A 37 9.49 5.05 44.70
C HIS A 37 10.67 4.47 45.47
N ILE A 38 11.87 4.54 44.88
CA ILE A 38 13.13 4.16 45.53
C ILE A 38 14.02 5.41 45.56
N ASN A 39 14.18 6.01 46.75
CA ASN A 39 14.96 7.23 46.97
C ASN A 39 16.25 6.94 47.72
N THR A 40 17.31 7.71 47.43
CA THR A 40 18.58 7.65 48.16
C THR A 40 18.86 8.98 48.85
N SER A 41 19.51 8.93 50.01
CA SER A 41 19.91 10.14 50.74
C SER A 41 21.10 10.90 50.10
N SER A 42 21.63 10.44 48.96
CA SER A 42 22.73 11.06 48.21
C SER A 42 22.61 10.78 46.72
N LEU A 43 22.65 11.85 45.91
CA LEU A 43 22.54 11.81 44.45
C LEU A 43 23.79 11.25 43.74
N GLU A 44 24.90 11.03 44.46
CA GLU A 44 26.18 10.62 43.88
C GLU A 44 26.40 9.10 43.90
N GLN A 45 25.53 8.32 44.56
CA GLN A 45 25.68 6.87 44.68
C GLN A 45 24.71 6.09 43.78
N PRO A 46 25.16 5.04 43.09
CA PRO A 46 24.33 4.27 42.16
C PRO A 46 23.24 3.47 42.90
N VAL A 47 22.03 3.47 42.34
CA VAL A 47 20.91 2.64 42.84
C VAL A 47 21.05 1.24 42.23
N LEU A 48 21.32 0.25 43.09
CA LEU A 48 21.46 -1.14 42.67
C LEU A 48 20.19 -1.93 42.98
N LEU A 49 19.62 -2.60 41.98
CA LEU A 49 18.56 -3.60 42.15
C LEU A 49 19.12 -4.97 41.82
N ASN A 50 19.18 -5.88 42.80
CA ASN A 50 19.79 -7.22 42.64
C ASN A 50 21.24 -7.19 42.10
N GLY A 51 22.01 -6.15 42.46
CA GLY A 51 23.39 -5.97 41.99
C GLY A 51 23.53 -5.31 40.60
N VAL A 52 22.42 -4.91 39.97
CA VAL A 52 22.39 -4.19 38.69
C VAL A 52 22.16 -2.70 38.93
N ASP A 53 23.04 -1.86 38.38
CA ASP A 53 22.93 -0.40 38.45
C ASP A 53 21.80 0.10 37.52
N LEU A 54 20.73 0.62 38.13
CA LEU A 54 19.55 1.12 37.42
C LEU A 54 19.85 2.38 36.59
N GLY A 55 20.81 3.21 37.00
CA GLY A 55 21.24 4.39 36.25
C GLY A 55 21.97 4.00 34.97
N GLN A 56 22.88 3.02 35.05
CA GLN A 56 23.55 2.45 33.88
C GLN A 56 22.56 1.73 32.95
N MET A 57 21.59 1.01 33.51
CA MET A 57 20.54 0.35 32.72
C MET A 57 19.68 1.37 31.95
N LEU A 58 19.29 2.47 32.59
CA LEU A 58 18.54 3.54 31.92
C LEU A 58 19.34 4.19 30.79
N LEU A 59 20.64 4.46 31.02
CA LEU A 59 21.53 4.98 29.99
C LEU A 59 21.67 4.01 28.81
N LEU A 60 21.82 2.71 29.10
CA LEU A 60 21.90 1.68 28.06
C LEU A 60 20.60 1.57 27.26
N ALA A 61 19.44 1.62 27.93
CA ALA A 61 18.13 1.60 27.28
C ALA A 61 17.93 2.81 26.36
N GLN A 62 18.33 4.01 26.81
CA GLN A 62 18.32 5.22 25.99
C GLN A 62 19.23 5.09 24.75
N GLU A 63 20.42 4.50 24.91
CA GLU A 63 21.35 4.29 23.79
C GLU A 63 20.84 3.24 22.80
N GLN A 64 20.21 2.17 23.29
CA GLN A 64 19.52 1.18 22.45
C GLN A 64 18.37 1.82 21.67
N GLN A 65 17.57 2.68 22.30
CA GLN A 65 16.46 3.37 21.64
C GLN A 65 16.96 4.31 20.53
N ARG A 66 18.05 5.05 20.77
CA ARG A 66 18.71 5.87 19.75
C ARG A 66 19.25 5.03 18.59
N THR A 67 19.85 3.88 18.90
CA THR A 67 20.37 2.96 17.87
C THR A 67 19.23 2.42 17.00
N LEU A 68 18.11 2.03 17.61
CA LEU A 68 16.92 1.55 16.90
C LEU A 68 16.34 2.64 15.99
N GLN A 69 16.17 3.86 16.49
CA GLN A 69 15.70 5.01 15.70
C GLN A 69 16.63 5.31 14.53
N ARG A 70 17.95 5.24 14.74
CA ARG A 70 18.94 5.41 13.68
C ARG A 70 18.82 4.32 12.62
N GLN A 71 18.63 3.06 13.04
CA GLN A 71 18.44 1.95 12.11
C GLN A 71 17.15 2.10 11.30
N GLN A 72 16.06 2.51 11.93
CA GLN A 72 14.79 2.79 11.24
C GLN A 72 14.96 3.88 10.18
N ARG A 73 15.67 4.96 10.51
CA ARG A 73 15.96 6.03 9.56
C ARG A 73 16.80 5.53 8.37
N ILE A 74 17.86 4.77 8.62
CA ILE A 74 18.68 4.18 7.55
C ILE A 74 17.83 3.26 6.66
N ASN A 75 16.98 2.43 7.26
CA ASN A 75 16.10 1.54 6.50
C ASN A 75 15.11 2.34 5.63
N ALA A 76 14.55 3.44 6.15
CA ALA A 76 13.65 4.31 5.40
C ALA A 76 14.38 5.00 4.24
N GLU A 77 15.58 5.52 4.46
CA GLU A 77 16.42 6.13 3.42
C GLU A 77 16.80 5.10 2.34
N GLN A 78 17.13 3.87 2.72
CA GLN A 78 17.40 2.77 1.78
C GLN A 78 16.16 2.38 0.98
N ALA A 79 14.99 2.29 1.62
CA ALA A 79 13.73 2.00 0.93
C ALA A 79 13.41 3.07 -0.11
N GLN A 80 13.60 4.35 0.21
CA GLN A 80 13.43 5.45 -0.73
C GLN A 80 14.40 5.38 -1.91
N GLN A 81 15.67 5.01 -1.66
CA GLN A 81 16.65 4.81 -2.73
C GLN A 81 16.29 3.65 -3.66
N LEU A 82 15.80 2.53 -3.10
CA LEU A 82 15.34 1.38 -3.87
C LEU A 82 14.15 1.75 -4.75
N ASP A 83 13.18 2.49 -4.21
CA ASP A 83 12.01 2.94 -4.95
C ASP A 83 12.39 3.90 -6.10
N ALA A 84 13.23 4.89 -5.82
CA ALA A 84 13.74 5.80 -6.84
C ALA A 84 14.53 5.09 -7.95
N MET A 85 15.35 4.10 -7.59
CA MET A 85 16.10 3.30 -8.55
C MET A 85 15.17 2.42 -9.39
N SER A 86 14.15 1.80 -8.77
CA SER A 86 13.13 1.01 -9.46
C SER A 86 12.36 1.86 -10.47
N SER A 87 11.90 3.04 -10.07
CA SER A 87 11.20 3.99 -10.94
C SER A 87 12.10 4.45 -12.10
N THR A 88 13.38 4.70 -11.85
CA THR A 88 14.35 5.05 -12.90
C THR A 88 14.52 3.92 -13.90
N LEU A 89 14.66 2.67 -13.43
CA LEU A 89 14.75 1.49 -14.30
C LEU A 89 13.48 1.32 -15.15
N CYS A 90 12.29 1.53 -14.57
CA CYS A 90 11.03 1.48 -15.31
C CYS A 90 10.93 2.57 -16.39
N ARG A 91 11.47 3.77 -16.16
CA ARG A 91 11.53 4.84 -17.18
C ARG A 91 12.50 4.53 -18.31
N LEU A 92 13.55 3.77 -18.02
CA LEU A 92 14.57 3.39 -19.01
C LEU A 92 14.21 2.10 -19.77
N ASP A 93 13.18 1.36 -19.36
CA ASP A 93 12.74 0.17 -20.08
C ASP A 93 12.16 0.58 -21.44
N PRO A 94 12.81 0.20 -22.56
CA PRO A 94 12.36 0.58 -23.89
C PRO A 94 11.14 -0.24 -24.36
N ARG A 95 10.66 -1.18 -23.54
CA ARG A 95 9.48 -1.98 -23.89
C ARG A 95 8.25 -1.09 -23.98
N GLU A 96 7.60 -1.15 -25.13
CA GLU A 96 6.29 -0.56 -25.32
C GLU A 96 5.30 -1.18 -24.32
N PRO A 97 4.35 -0.39 -23.78
CA PRO A 97 3.29 -0.91 -22.95
C PRO A 97 2.55 -2.04 -23.68
N SER A 98 2.31 -3.13 -22.96
CA SER A 98 1.53 -4.27 -23.46
C SER A 98 0.45 -4.63 -22.45
N ALA A 99 -0.63 -5.25 -22.95
CA ALA A 99 -1.69 -5.81 -22.13
C ALA A 99 -1.87 -7.27 -22.48
N ASP A 100 -2.10 -8.09 -21.46
CA ASP A 100 -2.34 -9.52 -21.58
C ASP A 100 -3.65 -9.86 -20.88
N THR A 101 -4.60 -10.35 -21.65
CA THR A 101 -5.93 -10.77 -21.18
C THR A 101 -6.07 -12.29 -21.09
N THR A 102 -4.98 -13.03 -21.32
CA THR A 102 -4.99 -14.48 -21.52
C THR A 102 -4.30 -15.25 -20.39
N THR A 103 -3.29 -14.67 -19.73
CA THR A 103 -2.52 -15.42 -18.71
C THR A 103 -3.31 -15.66 -17.43
N ILE A 104 -4.06 -14.67 -16.94
CA ILE A 104 -4.94 -14.85 -15.77
C ILE A 104 -6.30 -15.37 -16.27
N THR A 105 -6.58 -16.64 -16.01
CA THR A 105 -7.83 -17.32 -16.43
C THR A 105 -8.77 -17.56 -15.24
N GLY A 106 -9.95 -18.16 -15.49
CA GLY A 106 -10.89 -18.55 -14.41
C GLY A 106 -11.73 -17.41 -13.83
N LEU A 107 -11.65 -16.19 -14.38
CA LEU A 107 -12.41 -15.02 -13.91
C LEU A 107 -13.83 -14.92 -14.49
N ASN A 108 -14.21 -15.81 -15.42
CA ASN A 108 -15.56 -15.85 -15.99
C ASN A 108 -16.52 -16.64 -15.11
N LEU A 109 -16.95 -16.04 -13.99
CA LEU A 109 -17.79 -16.67 -12.96
C LEU A 109 -19.29 -16.45 -13.17
N GLY A 110 -19.74 -16.11 -14.37
CA GLY A 110 -21.17 -15.92 -14.68
C GLY A 110 -21.83 -14.68 -14.08
N LYS A 111 -21.04 -13.73 -13.58
CA LYS A 111 -21.47 -12.40 -13.09
C LYS A 111 -20.66 -11.28 -13.74
N ASP A 112 -21.33 -10.16 -13.97
CA ASP A 112 -20.74 -8.88 -14.36
C ASP A 112 -20.43 -8.03 -13.12
N ASN A 113 -19.49 -7.09 -13.23
CA ASN A 113 -19.09 -6.20 -12.12
C ASN A 113 -18.72 -6.94 -10.82
N LYS A 114 -18.07 -8.10 -10.91
CA LYS A 114 -17.77 -8.96 -9.76
C LYS A 114 -16.99 -8.24 -8.64
N TRP A 115 -16.03 -7.42 -9.04
CA TRP A 115 -15.14 -6.67 -8.14
C TRP A 115 -15.05 -5.22 -8.57
N SER A 116 -14.79 -4.32 -7.62
CA SER A 116 -14.69 -2.88 -7.86
C SER A 116 -13.51 -2.29 -7.10
N GLY A 117 -12.49 -1.86 -7.85
CA GLY A 117 -11.22 -1.40 -7.28
C GLY A 117 -10.26 -2.55 -6.97
N GLY A 118 -8.98 -2.19 -6.84
CA GLY A 118 -7.91 -3.13 -6.56
C GLY A 118 -6.88 -2.49 -5.63
N VAL A 119 -6.41 -3.28 -4.66
CA VAL A 119 -5.48 -2.82 -3.63
C VAL A 119 -4.26 -3.72 -3.63
N ARG A 120 -3.07 -3.13 -3.75
CA ARG A 120 -1.82 -3.87 -3.59
C ARG A 120 -1.51 -4.01 -2.10
N ALA A 121 -1.58 -5.22 -1.56
CA ALA A 121 -1.20 -5.50 -0.17
C ALA A 121 0.32 -5.41 0.02
N GLN A 122 0.78 -5.36 1.28
CA GLN A 122 2.21 -5.38 1.62
C GLN A 122 2.90 -6.70 1.20
N THR A 123 2.15 -7.79 1.12
CA THR A 123 2.60 -9.06 0.55
C THR A 123 2.92 -8.96 -0.95
N GLY A 124 2.45 -7.89 -1.60
CA GLY A 124 2.51 -7.60 -3.04
C GLY A 124 1.51 -8.36 -3.90
N LEU A 125 0.64 -9.16 -3.28
CA LEU A 125 -0.59 -9.64 -3.91
C LEU A 125 -1.58 -8.48 -4.11
N LEU A 126 -2.41 -8.57 -5.13
CA LEU A 126 -3.46 -7.59 -5.41
C LEU A 126 -4.80 -8.15 -4.93
N TYR A 127 -5.55 -7.36 -4.19
CA TYR A 127 -6.86 -7.70 -3.66
C TYR A 127 -7.93 -6.87 -4.36
N GLY A 128 -8.83 -7.51 -5.11
CA GLY A 128 -10.00 -6.89 -5.72
C GLY A 128 -11.20 -6.95 -4.79
N ILE A 129 -11.83 -5.80 -4.55
CA ILE A 129 -12.89 -5.67 -3.55
C ILE A 129 -14.20 -6.25 -4.10
N PRO A 130 -14.88 -7.15 -3.37
CA PRO A 130 -16.14 -7.77 -3.79
C PRO A 130 -17.23 -6.72 -4.01
N TYR A 131 -17.79 -6.71 -5.22
CA TYR A 131 -18.88 -5.82 -5.62
C TYR A 131 -20.16 -6.66 -5.82
N SER A 132 -20.35 -7.36 -6.94
CA SER A 132 -21.52 -8.24 -7.16
C SER A 132 -21.27 -9.73 -6.81
N LEU A 133 -20.02 -10.09 -6.48
CA LEU A 133 -19.61 -11.44 -6.12
C LEU A 133 -19.10 -11.43 -4.66
N GLY A 134 -19.61 -12.31 -3.80
CA GLY A 134 -19.23 -12.38 -2.38
C GLY A 134 -17.95 -13.18 -2.14
N SER A 135 -16.95 -12.96 -2.99
CA SER A 135 -15.59 -13.39 -2.74
C SER A 135 -14.59 -12.31 -3.12
N VAL A 136 -13.48 -12.24 -2.40
CA VAL A 136 -12.39 -11.32 -2.72
C VAL A 136 -11.56 -11.93 -3.85
N LEU A 137 -11.20 -11.11 -4.84
CA LEU A 137 -10.24 -11.51 -5.86
C LEU A 137 -8.83 -11.33 -5.32
N ILE A 138 -8.00 -12.36 -5.36
CA ILE A 138 -6.58 -12.29 -4.99
C ILE A 138 -5.75 -12.62 -6.24
N ILE A 139 -4.99 -11.65 -6.74
CA ILE A 139 -4.08 -11.85 -7.87
C ILE A 139 -2.64 -11.90 -7.35
N ASP A 140 -1.93 -12.94 -7.75
CA ASP A 140 -0.47 -13.02 -7.63
C ASP A 140 0.16 -12.57 -8.96
N PRO A 141 0.78 -11.37 -9.00
CA PRO A 141 1.38 -10.85 -10.22
C PRO A 141 2.71 -11.52 -10.58
N TRP A 142 3.31 -12.33 -9.70
CA TRP A 142 4.54 -13.06 -9.98
C TRP A 142 4.28 -14.41 -10.66
N THR A 143 3.16 -15.04 -10.34
CA THR A 143 2.73 -16.30 -10.96
C THR A 143 1.63 -16.11 -11.99
N ASN A 144 1.10 -14.89 -12.15
CA ASN A 144 -0.06 -14.58 -12.99
C ASN A 144 -1.26 -15.49 -12.70
N THR A 145 -1.57 -15.68 -11.42
CA THR A 145 -2.71 -16.50 -10.99
C THR A 145 -3.72 -15.68 -10.22
N ALA A 146 -4.99 -16.07 -10.32
CA ALA A 146 -6.07 -15.52 -9.52
C ALA A 146 -6.67 -16.58 -8.60
N ASP A 147 -7.05 -16.16 -7.40
CA ASP A 147 -7.81 -16.92 -6.42
C ASP A 147 -9.07 -16.13 -6.07
N THR A 148 -10.22 -16.79 -6.17
CA THR A 148 -11.54 -16.23 -5.90
C THR A 148 -12.28 -17.03 -4.84
N THR A 149 -11.57 -17.89 -4.11
CA THR A 149 -12.15 -18.93 -3.24
C THR A 149 -11.66 -18.84 -1.80
N THR A 150 -10.41 -18.43 -1.57
CA THR A 150 -9.81 -18.38 -0.22
C THR A 150 -10.58 -17.46 0.72
N ILE A 151 -11.03 -16.30 0.24
CA ILE A 151 -11.89 -15.39 0.97
C ILE A 151 -13.24 -15.35 0.25
N SER A 152 -14.18 -16.16 0.70
CA SER A 152 -15.51 -16.34 0.11
C SER A 152 -16.59 -16.41 1.18
N GLY A 153 -17.85 -16.55 0.78
CA GLY A 153 -18.98 -16.60 1.71
C GLY A 153 -19.35 -15.24 2.29
N LEU A 154 -18.85 -14.16 1.68
CA LEU A 154 -19.39 -12.83 1.91
C LEU A 154 -20.79 -12.76 1.29
N SER A 155 -21.59 -11.78 1.70
CA SER A 155 -22.92 -11.60 1.14
C SER A 155 -22.83 -11.37 -0.37
N ASP A 156 -23.19 -12.39 -1.14
CA ASP A 156 -23.59 -12.28 -2.53
C ASP A 156 -24.98 -11.64 -2.56
N ASP A 157 -25.12 -10.51 -3.23
CA ASP A 157 -26.40 -9.80 -3.37
C ASP A 157 -27.33 -10.39 -4.44
N GLY A 158 -27.03 -11.58 -4.97
CA GLY A 158 -27.97 -12.30 -5.83
C GLY A 158 -28.24 -11.65 -7.21
N GLY A 159 -27.30 -10.86 -7.75
CA GLY A 159 -27.08 -10.56 -9.17
C GLY A 159 -28.26 -10.35 -10.14
N GLY A 160 -28.39 -9.13 -10.68
CA GLY A 160 -28.94 -8.86 -12.01
C GLY A 160 -28.21 -7.71 -12.71
N GLY A 161 -27.67 -7.95 -13.91
CA GLY A 161 -26.93 -6.95 -14.70
C GLY A 161 -27.74 -5.67 -14.93
N GLY A 162 -27.39 -4.60 -14.23
CA GLY A 162 -28.03 -3.29 -14.39
C GLY A 162 -28.15 -2.50 -13.09
N GLY A 163 -27.03 -2.07 -12.51
CA GLY A 163 -26.98 -0.88 -11.64
C GLY A 163 -27.51 -0.96 -10.19
N GLY A 164 -28.00 -2.09 -9.69
CA GLY A 164 -28.60 -2.17 -8.33
C GLY A 164 -27.80 -2.92 -7.25
N ASP A 165 -27.13 -4.03 -7.59
CA ASP A 165 -26.73 -4.99 -6.56
C ASP A 165 -25.20 -5.01 -6.42
N ALA A 166 -24.69 -4.26 -5.44
CA ALA A 166 -23.27 -4.09 -5.20
C ALA A 166 -22.91 -3.96 -3.71
N ALA A 167 -22.13 -4.90 -3.18
CA ALA A 167 -21.82 -4.92 -1.76
C ALA A 167 -20.83 -3.81 -1.34
N TRP A 168 -19.57 -3.89 -1.76
CA TRP A 168 -18.52 -2.92 -1.46
C TRP A 168 -17.87 -2.38 -2.73
N SER A 169 -17.33 -1.16 -2.69
CA SER A 169 -16.70 -0.53 -3.84
C SER A 169 -15.46 0.23 -3.42
N GLY A 170 -14.35 0.03 -4.15
CA GLY A 170 -13.07 0.63 -3.80
C GLY A 170 -12.48 0.05 -2.52
N GLY A 171 -11.16 0.04 -2.44
CA GLY A 171 -10.45 -0.47 -1.29
C GLY A 171 -9.26 0.43 -0.95
N VAL A 172 -8.94 0.51 0.33
CA VAL A 172 -7.83 1.32 0.82
C VAL A 172 -6.97 0.47 1.73
N LEU A 173 -5.66 0.42 1.45
CA LEU A 173 -4.68 -0.20 2.34
C LEU A 173 -4.34 0.78 3.46
N ALA A 174 -4.58 0.39 4.71
CA ALA A 174 -4.14 1.16 5.87
C ALA A 174 -2.68 0.81 6.25
N PRO A 175 -1.99 1.66 7.04
CA PRO A 175 -0.63 1.38 7.52
C PRO A 175 -0.50 0.08 8.32
N SER A 176 -1.60 -0.39 8.94
CA SER A 176 -1.66 -1.68 9.65
C SER A 176 -1.50 -2.90 8.74
N GLY A 177 -1.62 -2.73 7.42
CA GLY A 177 -1.66 -3.84 6.45
C GLY A 177 -3.07 -4.37 6.17
N LEU A 178 -4.09 -3.90 6.90
CA LEU A 178 -5.49 -4.21 6.64
C LEU A 178 -6.01 -3.41 5.44
N ILE A 179 -6.95 -4.02 4.71
CA ILE A 179 -7.63 -3.38 3.58
C ILE A 179 -9.07 -3.09 3.98
N PHE A 180 -9.50 -1.85 3.75
CA PHE A 180 -10.85 -1.38 4.04
C PHE A 180 -11.63 -1.18 2.75
N GLY A 181 -12.67 -1.99 2.52
CA GLY A 181 -13.60 -1.87 1.41
C GLY A 181 -14.79 -0.99 1.78
N LEU A 182 -15.10 0.01 0.95
CA LEU A 182 -16.11 1.01 1.30
C LEU A 182 -17.52 0.44 1.05
N PRO A 183 -18.48 0.66 1.97
CA PRO A 183 -19.84 0.13 1.85
C PRO A 183 -20.62 0.88 0.77
N TYR A 184 -20.85 0.20 -0.37
CA TYR A 184 -21.60 0.79 -1.47
C TYR A 184 -23.10 0.63 -1.22
N SER A 185 -23.60 -0.62 -1.15
CA SER A 185 -24.99 -0.93 -0.78
C SER A 185 -25.12 -1.68 0.55
N THR A 186 -24.02 -2.04 1.21
CA THR A 186 -24.05 -2.64 2.55
C THR A 186 -24.10 -1.59 3.67
N THR A 187 -24.34 -2.04 4.91
CA THR A 187 -24.38 -1.22 6.13
C THR A 187 -23.10 -1.36 6.97
N ALA A 188 -22.03 -1.92 6.41
CA ALA A 188 -20.79 -2.15 7.13
C ALA A 188 -19.56 -2.02 6.24
N VAL A 189 -18.48 -1.46 6.76
CA VAL A 189 -17.17 -1.49 6.09
C VAL A 189 -16.67 -2.93 6.04
N LEU A 190 -16.11 -3.34 4.89
CA LEU A 190 -15.42 -4.62 4.77
C LEU A 190 -13.97 -4.45 5.22
N ILE A 191 -13.53 -5.26 6.17
CA ILE A 191 -12.16 -5.30 6.62
C ILE A 191 -11.57 -6.61 6.15
N ILE A 192 -10.46 -6.56 5.41
CA ILE A 192 -9.73 -7.72 4.92
C ILE A 192 -8.36 -7.72 5.58
N ASP A 193 -7.96 -8.86 6.12
CA ASP A 193 -6.62 -9.10 6.64
C ASP A 193 -5.84 -10.00 5.65
N PRO A 194 -4.92 -9.43 4.84
CA PRO A 194 -4.10 -10.21 3.92
C PRO A 194 -3.14 -11.20 4.60
N ALA A 195 -2.81 -11.02 5.88
CA ALA A 195 -1.87 -11.89 6.58
C ALA A 195 -2.53 -13.21 6.99
N THR A 196 -3.83 -13.17 7.31
CA THR A 196 -4.62 -14.32 7.76
C THR A 196 -5.64 -14.78 6.73
N ASN A 197 -5.85 -14.01 5.67
CA ASN A 197 -6.94 -14.17 4.69
C ASN A 197 -8.31 -14.26 5.35
N THR A 198 -8.57 -13.43 6.36
CA THR A 198 -9.88 -13.32 7.01
C THR A 198 -10.56 -12.00 6.69
N THR A 199 -11.87 -11.95 6.94
CA THR A 199 -12.66 -10.73 6.80
C THR A 199 -13.49 -10.45 8.04
N ASP A 200 -13.82 -9.17 8.22
CA ASP A 200 -14.73 -8.70 9.25
C ASP A 200 -15.66 -7.63 8.65
N THR A 201 -16.97 -7.84 8.83
CA THR A 201 -18.05 -6.95 8.38
C THR A 201 -18.92 -6.49 9.54
N THR A 202 -18.46 -6.67 10.77
CA THR A 202 -19.22 -6.45 12.00
C THR A 202 -18.68 -5.31 12.84
N THR A 203 -17.35 -5.14 12.90
CA THR A 203 -16.71 -4.11 13.74
C THR A 203 -17.14 -2.69 13.36
N MET A 204 -17.30 -2.41 12.07
CA MET A 204 -17.72 -1.11 11.54
C MET A 204 -19.07 -1.20 10.80
N ALA A 205 -20.06 -1.77 11.47
CA ALA A 205 -21.44 -1.88 10.99
C ALA A 205 -22.32 -0.69 11.44
N GLY A 206 -23.60 -0.73 11.09
CA GLY A 206 -24.59 0.29 11.50
C GLY A 206 -24.62 1.54 10.62
N LEU A 207 -24.00 1.48 9.45
CA LEU A 207 -24.04 2.56 8.46
C LEU A 207 -25.40 2.57 7.72
N PRO A 208 -25.75 3.70 7.06
CA PRO A 208 -27.03 3.83 6.36
C PRO A 208 -27.27 2.72 5.32
N SER A 209 -28.51 2.28 5.18
CA SER A 209 -28.92 1.25 4.22
C SER A 209 -29.18 1.78 2.80
N THR A 210 -29.00 3.08 2.57
CA THR A 210 -29.11 3.68 1.23
C THR A 210 -28.11 2.99 0.29
N GLU A 211 -28.46 2.81 -0.97
CA GLU A 211 -27.57 2.20 -1.96
C GLU A 211 -26.65 3.25 -2.59
N GLY A 212 -25.53 2.77 -3.14
CA GLY A 212 -24.58 3.59 -3.88
C GLY A 212 -23.89 4.71 -3.10
N LYS A 213 -23.70 4.53 -1.80
CA LYS A 213 -23.25 5.57 -0.87
C LYS A 213 -21.86 6.10 -1.20
N TRP A 214 -20.84 5.25 -1.07
CA TRP A 214 -19.44 5.63 -1.23
C TRP A 214 -18.76 4.71 -2.24
N ARG A 215 -18.02 5.29 -3.19
CA ARG A 215 -17.50 4.57 -4.37
C ARG A 215 -16.03 4.19 -4.26
N SER A 216 -15.23 5.04 -3.64
CA SER A 216 -13.82 4.78 -3.35
C SER A 216 -13.44 5.42 -2.02
N GLY A 217 -12.19 5.25 -1.61
CA GLY A 217 -11.68 5.89 -0.40
C GLY A 217 -10.26 6.41 -0.61
N VAL A 218 -9.92 7.43 0.17
CA VAL A 218 -8.60 8.07 0.16
C VAL A 218 -8.01 7.97 1.56
N LEU A 219 -6.89 7.28 1.73
CA LEU A 219 -6.10 7.37 2.95
C LEU A 219 -5.41 8.74 2.97
N ALA A 220 -5.80 9.59 3.91
CA ALA A 220 -5.22 10.91 4.06
C ALA A 220 -4.00 10.89 5.00
N ASP A 221 -3.17 11.93 4.91
CA ASP A 221 -1.97 12.16 5.74
C ASP A 221 -2.25 12.17 7.25
N ASN A 222 -3.49 12.47 7.66
CA ASN A 222 -3.91 12.41 9.06
C ASN A 222 -4.16 10.97 9.56
N GLY A 223 -4.01 9.96 8.70
CA GLY A 223 -4.20 8.55 9.01
C GLY A 223 -5.64 8.05 8.87
N LEU A 224 -6.59 8.92 8.56
CA LEU A 224 -8.00 8.56 8.35
C LEU A 224 -8.28 8.25 6.88
N ILE A 225 -9.29 7.43 6.63
CA ILE A 225 -9.76 7.11 5.28
C ILE A 225 -11.05 7.88 5.01
N TYR A 226 -11.09 8.63 3.92
CA TYR A 226 -12.24 9.42 3.49
C TYR A 226 -12.92 8.73 2.31
N GLY A 227 -14.12 8.21 2.52
CA GLY A 227 -14.96 7.57 1.50
C GLY A 227 -15.65 8.60 0.61
N VAL A 228 -15.37 8.53 -0.69
CA VAL A 228 -15.87 9.47 -1.71
C VAL A 228 -17.37 9.25 -1.95
N PRO A 229 -18.22 10.26 -1.72
CA PRO A 229 -19.68 10.11 -1.84
C PRO A 229 -20.16 10.09 -3.29
N SER A 230 -20.86 9.02 -3.65
CA SER A 230 -21.55 8.88 -4.94
C SER A 230 -23.00 9.34 -4.80
N ALA A 231 -23.85 8.59 -4.08
CA ALA A 231 -25.23 8.95 -3.76
C ALA A 231 -25.38 9.51 -2.34
N ALA A 232 -24.43 9.23 -1.44
CA ALA A 232 -24.49 9.72 -0.06
C ALA A 232 -24.46 11.25 0.03
N THR A 233 -25.15 11.81 1.02
CA THR A 233 -25.12 13.25 1.38
C THR A 233 -24.03 13.58 2.40
N SER A 234 -23.11 12.64 2.64
CA SER A 234 -22.00 12.74 3.58
C SER A 234 -20.76 12.04 3.06
N VAL A 235 -19.58 12.50 3.50
CA VAL A 235 -18.31 11.77 3.34
C VAL A 235 -18.21 10.77 4.48
N LEU A 236 -17.83 9.52 4.17
CA LEU A 236 -17.53 8.53 5.21
C LEU A 236 -16.13 8.79 5.75
N VAL A 237 -15.97 8.88 7.06
CA VAL A 237 -14.67 8.98 7.72
C VAL A 237 -14.42 7.68 8.47
N ILE A 238 -13.35 6.98 8.14
CA ILE A 238 -12.96 5.74 8.81
C ILE A 238 -11.65 5.99 9.54
N ASP A 239 -11.63 5.67 10.83
CA ASP A 239 -10.40 5.57 11.61
C ASP A 239 -9.93 4.11 11.62
N PRO A 240 -8.89 3.76 10.83
CA PRO A 240 -8.41 2.38 10.73
C PRO A 240 -7.61 1.93 11.97
N VAL A 241 -7.35 2.82 12.93
CA VAL A 241 -6.65 2.50 14.19
C VAL A 241 -7.68 2.33 15.32
N ALA A 242 -8.59 3.28 15.47
CA ALA A 242 -9.68 3.19 16.46
C ALA A 242 -10.77 2.18 16.05
N MET A 243 -10.76 1.76 14.79
CA MET A 243 -11.71 0.82 14.19
C MET A 243 -13.16 1.35 14.22
N VAL A 244 -13.35 2.62 13.85
CA VAL A 244 -14.65 3.29 13.84
C VAL A 244 -14.91 3.90 12.46
N ALA A 245 -16.16 3.85 12.02
CA ALA A 245 -16.65 4.52 10.82
C ALA A 245 -17.73 5.56 11.18
N ASP A 246 -17.61 6.76 10.63
CA ASP A 246 -18.48 7.90 10.89
C ASP A 246 -18.96 8.53 9.58
N ALA A 247 -20.28 8.52 9.38
CA ALA A 247 -20.95 9.12 8.22
C ALA A 247 -21.67 10.44 8.57
N THR A 248 -21.38 11.03 9.74
CA THR A 248 -22.14 12.14 10.34
C THR A 248 -21.32 13.42 10.54
N THR A 249 -19.99 13.34 10.66
CA THR A 249 -19.14 14.54 10.83
C THR A 249 -19.11 15.43 9.59
N ILE A 250 -19.02 14.85 8.39
CA ILE A 250 -18.98 15.59 7.13
C ILE A 250 -20.29 15.36 6.37
N THR A 251 -21.26 16.25 6.55
CA THR A 251 -22.62 16.14 5.99
C THR A 251 -23.01 17.39 5.21
N GLY A 252 -24.22 17.40 4.63
CA GLY A 252 -24.76 18.56 3.93
C GLY A 252 -24.41 18.62 2.45
N LEU A 253 -23.93 17.52 1.88
CA LEU A 253 -23.74 17.39 0.43
C LEU A 253 -25.08 17.12 -0.27
N ASP A 254 -25.14 17.48 -1.55
CA ASP A 254 -26.35 17.32 -2.37
C ASP A 254 -26.80 15.86 -2.47
N SER A 255 -28.10 15.62 -2.63
CA SER A 255 -28.70 14.28 -2.70
C SER A 255 -28.65 13.62 -4.09
N GLY A 256 -27.83 14.14 -5.01
CA GLY A 256 -27.67 13.53 -6.34
C GLY A 256 -26.88 12.22 -6.29
N ASP A 257 -27.06 11.39 -7.32
CA ASP A 257 -26.34 10.13 -7.48
C ASP A 257 -25.09 10.30 -8.34
N ASN A 258 -24.10 9.41 -8.15
CA ASN A 258 -22.88 9.34 -8.97
C ASN A 258 -22.12 10.68 -9.05
N LYS A 259 -22.21 11.49 -7.98
CA LYS A 259 -21.66 12.85 -7.92
C LYS A 259 -20.15 12.84 -8.16
N TRP A 260 -19.47 11.99 -7.40
CA TRP A 260 -18.02 11.78 -7.44
C TRP A 260 -17.74 10.28 -7.30
N PHE A 261 -16.75 9.78 -8.04
CA PHE A 261 -16.41 8.35 -8.05
C PHE A 261 -15.08 8.03 -7.39
N ASP A 262 -14.15 8.98 -7.45
CA ASP A 262 -12.79 8.78 -6.99
C ASP A 262 -12.19 10.09 -6.44
N GLY A 263 -11.07 9.98 -5.74
CA GLY A 263 -10.36 11.14 -5.21
C GLY A 263 -8.91 10.86 -4.86
N VAL A 264 -8.13 11.92 -4.74
CA VAL A 264 -6.72 11.86 -4.32
C VAL A 264 -6.39 13.01 -3.39
N GLN A 265 -5.54 12.76 -2.39
CA GLN A 265 -4.97 13.82 -1.59
C GLN A 265 -3.78 14.44 -2.31
N ALA A 266 -3.77 15.76 -2.48
CA ALA A 266 -2.65 16.50 -3.04
C ALA A 266 -1.68 16.98 -1.94
N ALA A 267 -0.50 17.44 -2.34
CA ALA A 267 0.55 17.90 -1.42
C ALA A 267 0.17 19.13 -0.56
N ASN A 268 -0.94 19.81 -0.88
CA ASN A 268 -1.50 20.88 -0.03
C ASN A 268 -2.35 20.34 1.12
N GLY A 269 -2.47 19.01 1.27
CA GLY A 269 -3.23 18.34 2.31
C GLY A 269 -4.71 18.14 1.97
N LEU A 270 -5.22 18.73 0.88
CA LEU A 270 -6.63 18.62 0.50
C LEU A 270 -6.87 17.41 -0.40
N ILE A 271 -8.05 16.81 -0.24
CA ILE A 271 -8.53 15.73 -1.11
C ILE A 271 -9.37 16.34 -2.23
N TYR A 272 -9.05 16.01 -3.47
CA TYR A 272 -9.76 16.44 -4.67
C TYR A 272 -10.52 15.25 -5.26
N CYS A 273 -11.83 15.38 -5.36
CA CYS A 273 -12.73 14.40 -5.95
C CYS A 273 -13.36 14.96 -7.24
N PRO A 274 -12.82 14.64 -8.43
CA PRO A 274 -13.34 15.14 -9.70
C PRO A 274 -14.79 14.71 -9.98
N PRO A 275 -15.59 15.57 -10.65
CA PRO A 275 -17.02 15.32 -10.83
C PRO A 275 -17.32 14.20 -11.82
N GLY A 276 -18.10 13.22 -11.37
CA GLY A 276 -18.84 12.31 -12.23
C GLY A 276 -20.08 12.98 -12.81
N HIS A 277 -21.09 13.21 -11.95
CA HIS A 277 -22.36 13.88 -12.27
C HIS A 277 -22.47 15.28 -11.67
N ALA A 278 -21.68 15.60 -10.65
CA ALA A 278 -21.71 16.91 -9.99
C ALA A 278 -21.22 18.02 -10.93
N ASP A 279 -21.61 19.28 -10.67
CA ASP A 279 -21.13 20.42 -11.45
C ASP A 279 -19.66 20.77 -11.18
N GLY A 280 -19.17 20.46 -9.97
CA GLY A 280 -17.83 20.83 -9.51
C GLY A 280 -17.08 19.70 -8.81
N VAL A 281 -15.78 19.92 -8.63
CA VAL A 281 -14.91 19.07 -7.82
C VAL A 281 -15.31 19.21 -6.36
N LEU A 282 -15.47 18.08 -5.65
CA LEU A 282 -15.55 18.10 -4.20
C LEU A 282 -14.13 18.18 -3.64
N ILE A 283 -13.83 19.25 -2.91
CA ILE A 283 -12.59 19.44 -2.17
C ILE A 283 -12.90 19.16 -0.70
N ILE A 284 -12.11 18.30 -0.06
CA ILE A 284 -12.25 17.96 1.36
C ILE A 284 -10.97 18.37 2.06
N ASP A 285 -11.08 19.04 3.21
CA ASP A 285 -9.97 19.35 4.09
C ASP A 285 -9.93 18.36 5.26
N PRO A 286 -9.01 17.38 5.27
CA PRO A 286 -8.88 16.43 6.38
C PRO A 286 -8.48 17.06 7.72
N ALA A 287 -7.93 18.28 7.73
CA ALA A 287 -7.52 18.95 8.96
C ALA A 287 -8.71 19.60 9.68
N THR A 288 -9.72 20.07 8.94
CA THR A 288 -10.89 20.78 9.49
C THR A 288 -12.21 20.08 9.25
N ASN A 289 -12.23 19.01 8.44
CA ASN A 289 -13.42 18.32 7.94
C ASN A 289 -14.36 19.23 7.12
N ALA A 290 -13.86 20.36 6.63
CA ALA A 290 -14.61 21.24 5.73
C ALA A 290 -14.67 20.66 4.31
N THR A 291 -15.74 20.98 3.59
CA THR A 291 -15.92 20.62 2.18
C THR A 291 -16.21 21.86 1.34
N ASP A 292 -15.73 21.86 0.10
CA ASP A 292 -16.00 22.90 -0.89
C ASP A 292 -16.31 22.26 -2.25
N THR A 293 -17.47 22.61 -2.81
CA THR A 293 -17.94 22.15 -4.14
C THR A 293 -18.03 23.30 -5.14
N THR A 294 -17.59 24.50 -4.75
CA THR A 294 -17.85 25.76 -5.46
C THR A 294 -16.59 26.34 -6.10
N THR A 295 -15.42 26.20 -5.47
CA THR A 295 -14.17 26.79 -5.98
C THR A 295 -13.77 26.28 -7.36
N ILE A 296 -13.97 24.99 -7.64
CA ILE A 296 -13.73 24.40 -8.95
C ILE A 296 -15.04 23.82 -9.46
N SER A 297 -15.78 24.62 -10.25
CA SER A 297 -17.15 24.34 -10.70
C SER A 297 -17.38 24.80 -12.14
N GLY A 298 -18.61 24.65 -12.64
CA GLY A 298 -18.98 25.05 -14.00
C GLY A 298 -18.72 23.98 -15.07
N PHE A 299 -18.60 22.70 -14.69
CA PHE A 299 -18.48 21.60 -15.65
C PHE A 299 -19.83 21.08 -16.16
N GLY A 300 -20.94 21.67 -15.72
CA GLY A 300 -22.30 21.32 -16.12
C GLY A 300 -22.79 19.99 -15.55
N THR A 301 -24.00 19.59 -15.95
CA THR A 301 -24.70 18.39 -15.43
C THR A 301 -24.50 17.14 -16.29
N GLY A 302 -23.41 17.07 -17.06
CA GLY A 302 -23.05 15.87 -17.83
C GLY A 302 -22.89 14.64 -16.92
N LEU A 303 -23.26 13.47 -17.43
CA LEU A 303 -23.24 12.21 -16.68
C LEU A 303 -21.91 11.48 -16.91
N PHE A 304 -21.32 10.89 -15.87
CA PHE A 304 -20.05 10.15 -15.95
C PHE A 304 -18.97 10.91 -16.74
N LYS A 305 -18.65 12.15 -16.31
CA LYS A 305 -17.63 12.97 -16.99
C LYS A 305 -16.23 12.43 -16.73
N TRP A 306 -15.85 12.34 -15.46
CA TRP A 306 -14.56 11.81 -15.03
C TRP A 306 -14.75 10.78 -13.93
N TYR A 307 -13.87 9.78 -13.90
CA TYR A 307 -13.94 8.68 -12.93
C TYR A 307 -12.61 8.53 -12.19
N GLY A 308 -11.69 7.74 -12.74
CA GLY A 308 -10.40 7.47 -12.10
C GLY A 308 -9.57 8.73 -11.91
N THR A 309 -9.00 8.90 -10.73
CA THR A 309 -8.23 10.11 -10.39
C THR A 309 -6.84 9.74 -9.89
N VAL A 310 -5.82 10.40 -10.41
CA VAL A 310 -4.42 10.16 -10.01
C VAL A 310 -3.70 11.47 -9.71
N LEU A 311 -2.89 11.47 -8.65
CA LEU A 311 -1.89 12.50 -8.41
C LEU A 311 -0.59 12.05 -9.11
N VAL A 312 -0.02 12.91 -9.96
CA VAL A 312 1.26 12.63 -10.62
C VAL A 312 2.43 13.32 -9.91
N ASP A 313 3.67 12.91 -10.21
CA ASP A 313 4.91 13.43 -9.58
C ASP A 313 5.04 14.97 -9.63
N SER A 314 4.45 15.64 -10.61
CA SER A 314 4.46 17.11 -10.70
C SER A 314 3.55 17.81 -9.69
N GLY A 315 2.74 17.06 -8.95
CA GLY A 315 1.75 17.57 -8.01
C GLY A 315 0.40 17.95 -8.65
N LEU A 316 0.23 17.71 -9.95
CA LEU A 316 -1.04 17.89 -10.65
C LEU A 316 -1.96 16.68 -10.44
N VAL A 317 -3.26 16.94 -10.42
CA VAL A 317 -4.29 15.90 -10.34
C VAL A 317 -4.87 15.69 -11.74
N TYR A 318 -4.88 14.44 -12.20
CA TYR A 318 -5.43 14.03 -13.49
C TYR A 318 -6.66 13.17 -13.27
N ALA A 319 -7.80 13.57 -13.81
CA ALA A 319 -9.02 12.79 -13.84
C ALA A 319 -9.26 12.27 -15.26
N ILE A 320 -9.29 10.95 -15.41
CA ILE A 320 -9.50 10.31 -16.71
C ILE A 320 -10.97 10.39 -17.13
N PRO A 321 -11.25 10.62 -18.43
CA PRO A 321 -12.61 10.72 -18.92
C PRO A 321 -13.32 9.36 -18.93
N ASP A 322 -14.63 9.42 -18.70
CA ASP A 322 -15.57 8.32 -18.93
C ASP A 322 -16.64 8.79 -19.94
N TYR A 323 -17.74 8.04 -20.05
CA TYR A 323 -18.84 8.17 -21.01
C TYR A 323 -19.08 9.54 -21.68
N SER A 324 -19.30 10.64 -20.93
CA SER A 324 -19.69 11.93 -21.54
C SER A 324 -18.53 12.90 -21.81
N SER A 325 -17.33 12.63 -21.28
CA SER A 325 -16.17 13.49 -21.50
C SER A 325 -15.24 12.86 -22.53
N SER A 326 -14.69 13.67 -23.43
CA SER A 326 -13.63 13.25 -24.36
C SER A 326 -12.28 13.88 -24.02
N SER A 327 -12.15 14.47 -22.84
CA SER A 327 -10.93 15.11 -22.38
C SER A 327 -10.58 14.76 -20.94
N VAL A 328 -9.28 14.77 -20.66
CA VAL A 328 -8.76 14.63 -19.29
C VAL A 328 -8.98 15.95 -18.57
N LEU A 329 -9.44 15.90 -17.32
CA LEU A 329 -9.44 17.07 -16.43
C LEU A 329 -8.13 17.09 -15.65
N ILE A 330 -7.33 18.13 -15.86
CA ILE A 330 -6.10 18.39 -15.12
C ILE A 330 -6.37 19.52 -14.13
N ILE A 331 -6.06 19.32 -12.86
CA ILE A 331 -6.22 20.30 -11.79
C ILE A 331 -4.85 20.62 -11.21
N ASN A 332 -4.57 21.91 -11.01
CA ASN A 332 -3.41 22.36 -10.24
C ASN A 332 -3.85 22.68 -8.80
N PRO A 333 -3.52 21.84 -7.80
CA PRO A 333 -3.93 22.04 -6.41
C PRO A 333 -3.38 23.32 -5.76
N GLN A 334 -2.31 23.91 -6.29
CA GLN A 334 -1.74 25.14 -5.74
C GLN A 334 -2.54 26.39 -6.11
N THR A 335 -3.20 26.37 -7.27
CA THR A 335 -3.93 27.54 -7.81
C THR A 335 -5.41 27.27 -8.05
N ASN A 336 -5.85 26.01 -7.91
CA ASN A 336 -7.16 25.51 -8.32
C ASN A 336 -7.50 25.74 -9.80
N ALA A 337 -6.49 26.06 -10.63
CA ALA A 337 -6.67 26.19 -12.07
C ALA A 337 -6.91 24.81 -12.70
N THR A 338 -7.77 24.77 -13.71
CA THR A 338 -8.14 23.54 -14.42
C THR A 338 -7.87 23.62 -15.91
N ASP A 339 -7.57 22.49 -16.53
CA ASP A 339 -7.38 22.33 -17.96
C ASP A 339 -8.09 21.07 -18.46
N THR A 340 -8.99 21.25 -19.42
CA THR A 340 -9.71 20.18 -20.13
C THR A 340 -9.45 20.21 -21.64
N THR A 341 -8.41 20.93 -22.06
CA THR A 341 -8.15 21.30 -23.45
C THR A 341 -6.86 20.70 -23.98
N THR A 342 -5.85 20.50 -23.13
CA THR A 342 -4.55 19.95 -23.54
C THR A 342 -4.65 18.50 -24.01
N ILE A 343 -5.44 17.66 -23.32
CA ILE A 343 -5.68 16.27 -23.72
C ILE A 343 -7.17 16.11 -24.01
N THR A 344 -7.52 16.12 -25.29
CA THR A 344 -8.91 16.14 -25.78
C THR A 344 -9.10 15.26 -27.02
N GLY A 345 -10.35 15.11 -27.48
CA GLY A 345 -10.68 14.35 -28.67
C GLY A 345 -10.54 12.83 -28.49
N LEU A 346 -10.60 12.34 -27.25
CA LEU A 346 -10.53 10.92 -26.93
C LEU A 346 -11.83 10.24 -27.39
N THR A 347 -11.72 9.31 -28.34
CA THR A 347 -12.86 8.71 -29.06
C THR A 347 -13.43 7.45 -28.40
N THR A 348 -12.86 7.01 -27.27
CA THR A 348 -13.23 5.77 -26.56
C THR A 348 -13.33 5.89 -25.03
N PRO A 349 -13.95 6.95 -24.45
CA PRO A 349 -13.96 7.07 -23.00
C PRO A 349 -15.02 6.11 -22.41
N GLY A 350 -14.50 5.10 -21.73
CA GLY A 350 -15.20 4.07 -20.98
C GLY A 350 -14.27 3.54 -19.90
N LEU A 351 -13.49 4.46 -19.31
CA LEU A 351 -12.42 4.19 -18.37
C LEU A 351 -12.97 4.38 -16.95
N VAL A 352 -12.72 3.41 -16.07
CA VAL A 352 -13.32 3.39 -14.72
C VAL A 352 -12.31 3.59 -13.60
N THR A 353 -11.02 3.53 -13.88
CA THR A 353 -9.99 3.86 -12.91
C THR A 353 -8.69 4.18 -13.63
N ALA A 354 -7.77 4.84 -12.94
CA ALA A 354 -6.44 5.12 -13.44
C ALA A 354 -5.42 4.86 -12.33
N VAL A 355 -4.23 4.42 -12.73
CA VAL A 355 -3.10 4.22 -11.82
C VAL A 355 -1.87 4.93 -12.34
N LEU A 356 -1.07 5.51 -11.44
CA LEU A 356 0.26 6.02 -11.78
C LEU A 356 1.24 4.84 -11.80
N ALA A 357 1.80 4.54 -12.96
CA ALA A 357 2.83 3.53 -13.09
C ALA A 357 4.19 4.07 -12.60
N PRO A 358 5.13 3.21 -12.16
CA PRO A 358 6.46 3.64 -11.69
C PRO A 358 7.30 4.41 -12.71
N ASN A 359 6.98 4.28 -14.00
CA ASN A 359 7.61 5.07 -15.05
C ASN A 359 7.05 6.50 -15.16
N GLY A 360 6.12 6.90 -14.29
CA GLY A 360 5.48 8.22 -14.27
C GLY A 360 4.31 8.36 -15.25
N ARG A 361 3.97 7.31 -16.00
CA ARG A 361 2.80 7.33 -16.91
C ARG A 361 1.54 6.97 -16.16
N ILE A 362 0.43 7.57 -16.58
CA ILE A 362 -0.90 7.21 -16.11
C ILE A 362 -1.43 6.10 -17.00
N VAL A 363 -1.94 5.02 -16.38
CA VAL A 363 -2.62 3.93 -17.08
C VAL A 363 -4.09 3.95 -16.71
N GLY A 364 -4.93 4.41 -17.63
CA GLY A 364 -6.38 4.35 -17.56
C GLY A 364 -6.90 2.98 -17.93
N VAL A 365 -7.67 2.38 -17.02
CA VAL A 365 -8.21 1.02 -17.14
C VAL A 365 -9.62 1.07 -17.74
N PRO A 366 -9.87 0.32 -18.83
CA PRO A 366 -11.18 0.31 -19.47
C PRO A 366 -12.17 -0.60 -18.75
N SER A 367 -13.45 -0.23 -18.79
CA SER A 367 -14.59 -1.07 -18.38
C SER A 367 -15.36 -1.61 -19.58
N TYR A 368 -15.67 -0.74 -20.55
CA TYR A 368 -16.40 -1.11 -21.78
C TYR A 368 -15.65 -0.71 -23.05
N SER A 369 -14.45 -0.14 -22.91
CA SER A 369 -13.55 0.19 -24.02
C SER A 369 -12.71 -1.03 -24.41
N SER A 370 -12.44 -1.20 -25.70
CA SER A 370 -11.52 -2.20 -26.24
C SER A 370 -10.04 -1.80 -26.10
N ALA A 371 -9.76 -0.64 -25.51
CA ALA A 371 -8.41 -0.14 -25.33
C ALA A 371 -8.22 0.51 -23.95
N ALA A 372 -7.05 0.25 -23.36
CA ALA A 372 -6.54 1.05 -22.24
C ALA A 372 -5.96 2.36 -22.76
N LEU A 373 -5.95 3.39 -21.92
CA LEU A 373 -5.38 4.70 -22.24
C LEU A 373 -4.10 4.90 -21.44
N ILE A 374 -3.00 5.24 -22.12
CA ILE A 374 -1.75 5.59 -21.46
C ILE A 374 -1.50 7.07 -21.69
N ILE A 375 -1.26 7.81 -20.63
CA ILE A 375 -0.96 9.24 -20.67
C ILE A 375 0.44 9.44 -20.13
N ASP A 376 1.27 10.16 -20.87
CA ASP A 376 2.54 10.67 -20.38
C ASP A 376 2.33 12.10 -19.85
N PRO A 377 2.30 12.32 -18.54
CA PRO A 377 2.04 13.64 -17.97
C PRO A 377 3.19 14.63 -18.19
N ALA A 378 4.40 14.17 -18.56
CA ALA A 378 5.52 15.07 -18.82
C ALA A 378 5.37 15.79 -20.17
N THR A 379 4.72 15.16 -21.14
CA THR A 379 4.50 15.68 -22.50
C THR A 379 3.03 15.89 -22.84
N ASN A 380 2.11 15.43 -21.97
CA ASN A 380 0.68 15.33 -22.21
C ASN A 380 0.31 14.54 -23.49
N THR A 381 1.15 13.59 -23.88
CA THR A 381 0.87 12.71 -25.03
C THR A 381 0.12 11.45 -24.59
N THR A 382 -0.70 10.91 -25.49
CA THR A 382 -1.51 9.71 -25.21
C THR A 382 -1.20 8.56 -26.16
N VAL A 383 -1.27 7.34 -25.66
CA VAL A 383 -1.23 6.09 -26.44
C VAL A 383 -2.46 5.26 -26.11
N GLN A 384 -3.18 4.79 -27.11
CA GLN A 384 -4.24 3.79 -26.94
C GLN A 384 -3.66 2.39 -27.08
N LEU A 385 -3.82 1.57 -26.06
CA LEU A 385 -3.37 0.20 -26.03
C LEU A 385 -4.56 -0.73 -26.29
N THR A 386 -4.67 -1.23 -27.52
CA THR A 386 -5.72 -2.19 -27.90
C THR A 386 -5.57 -3.48 -27.11
N LEU A 387 -6.64 -3.90 -26.45
CA LEU A 387 -6.69 -5.16 -25.73
C LEU A 387 -6.97 -6.30 -26.74
N PRO A 388 -6.33 -7.47 -26.61
CA PRO A 388 -6.66 -8.63 -27.42
C PRO A 388 -8.16 -8.94 -27.29
N GLU A 389 -8.84 -9.08 -28.43
CA GLU A 389 -10.26 -9.41 -28.46
C GLU A 389 -10.48 -10.72 -27.68
N LYS A 390 -11.50 -10.73 -26.82
CA LYS A 390 -11.90 -11.90 -26.02
C LYS A 390 -12.34 -13.01 -26.96
N SER A 391 -11.42 -13.83 -27.46
CA SER A 391 -11.77 -15.07 -28.13
C SER A 391 -12.41 -15.98 -27.08
N GLU A 392 -13.66 -16.39 -27.30
CA GLU A 392 -14.31 -17.36 -26.43
C GLU A 392 -13.46 -18.64 -26.43
N PRO A 393 -12.94 -19.09 -25.27
CA PRO A 393 -12.21 -20.34 -25.24
C PRO A 393 -13.24 -21.46 -25.43
N THR A 394 -13.14 -22.13 -26.59
CA THR A 394 -13.87 -23.35 -26.83
C THR A 394 -13.52 -24.37 -25.75
N LEU A 395 -14.57 -24.83 -25.07
CA LEU A 395 -14.61 -25.89 -24.07
C LEU A 395 -13.83 -27.14 -24.49
N PHE A 396 -12.54 -27.25 -24.16
CA PHE A 396 -11.81 -28.52 -24.20
C PHE A 396 -10.70 -28.56 -23.12
N LEU A 397 -10.80 -29.55 -22.24
CA LEU A 397 -9.83 -30.04 -21.24
C LEU A 397 -8.42 -29.41 -21.27
N ASP A 398 -8.15 -28.42 -20.41
CA ASP A 398 -6.77 -28.01 -20.12
C ASP A 398 -6.45 -28.07 -18.63
N THR A 399 -6.01 -29.25 -18.18
CA THR A 399 -5.26 -29.42 -16.94
C THR A 399 -3.79 -29.12 -17.23
N THR A 400 -3.42 -27.84 -17.27
CA THR A 400 -2.01 -27.45 -17.17
C THR A 400 -1.59 -27.60 -15.71
N VAL A 401 -0.96 -28.74 -15.41
CA VAL A 401 -0.25 -28.93 -14.14
C VAL A 401 0.97 -27.99 -14.15
N ASP A 402 1.15 -27.22 -13.08
CA ASP A 402 2.31 -26.34 -12.87
C ASP A 402 3.61 -27.10 -13.21
N ALA A 403 4.46 -26.51 -14.05
CA ALA A 403 5.69 -27.13 -14.55
C ALA A 403 6.66 -27.58 -13.43
N PHE A 404 6.46 -27.07 -12.21
CA PHE A 404 7.25 -27.35 -11.02
C PHE A 404 6.44 -28.07 -9.92
N ALA A 405 5.20 -28.51 -10.19
CA ALA A 405 4.33 -29.18 -9.22
C ALA A 405 4.98 -30.40 -8.55
N PHE A 406 5.89 -31.07 -9.24
CA PHE A 406 6.60 -32.26 -8.76
C PHE A 406 8.05 -32.00 -8.34
N MET A 407 8.51 -30.74 -8.37
CA MET A 407 9.88 -30.41 -7.99
C MET A 407 9.92 -30.07 -6.48
N PRO A 408 10.62 -30.87 -5.66
CA PRO A 408 10.49 -30.77 -4.20
C PRO A 408 11.11 -29.48 -3.64
N PHE A 409 12.19 -28.96 -4.24
CA PHE A 409 12.90 -27.72 -3.86
C PHE A 409 13.60 -27.10 -5.09
N SER A 410 14.09 -25.85 -4.97
CA SER A 410 14.90 -25.07 -5.93
C SER A 410 14.17 -24.06 -6.84
N THR A 411 12.89 -24.26 -7.17
CA THR A 411 12.12 -23.36 -8.05
C THR A 411 10.63 -23.39 -7.67
N GLY A 412 9.83 -22.42 -8.14
CA GLY A 412 8.42 -22.29 -7.79
C GLY A 412 8.16 -21.86 -6.34
N ARG A 413 6.95 -22.16 -5.82
CA ARG A 413 6.48 -21.75 -4.47
C ARG A 413 7.34 -22.25 -3.30
N ARG A 414 8.25 -23.19 -3.57
CA ARG A 414 9.17 -23.81 -2.59
C ARG A 414 10.64 -23.46 -2.85
N ASN A 415 10.88 -22.33 -3.52
CA ASN A 415 12.24 -21.80 -3.66
C ASN A 415 12.80 -21.34 -2.31
N CYS A 416 14.11 -21.40 -2.15
CA CYS A 416 14.79 -20.94 -0.95
C CYS A 416 14.61 -19.43 -0.78
N ILE A 417 14.18 -19.00 0.41
CA ILE A 417 14.10 -17.56 0.76
C ILE A 417 15.46 -16.85 0.57
N GLY A 418 16.56 -17.57 0.80
CA GLY A 418 17.93 -17.08 0.58
C GLY A 418 18.27 -16.82 -0.88
N ASN A 419 17.55 -17.40 -1.86
CA ASN A 419 17.76 -17.12 -3.27
C ASN A 419 17.37 -15.68 -3.63
N ASN A 420 16.28 -15.19 -3.02
CA ASN A 420 15.85 -13.80 -3.20
C ASN A 420 16.88 -12.84 -2.60
N PHE A 421 17.39 -13.15 -1.40
CA PHE A 421 18.43 -12.35 -0.75
C PHE A 421 19.73 -12.32 -1.58
N ALA A 422 20.22 -13.48 -2.01
CA ALA A 422 21.42 -13.59 -2.85
C ALA A 422 21.27 -12.85 -4.19
N THR A 423 20.08 -12.91 -4.81
CA THR A 423 19.80 -12.18 -6.06
C THR A 423 19.85 -10.67 -5.86
N HIS A 424 19.37 -10.16 -4.72
CA HIS A 424 19.46 -8.73 -4.40
C HIS A 424 20.90 -8.30 -4.14
N GLU A 425 21.68 -9.09 -3.38
CA GLU A 425 23.10 -8.79 -3.16
C GLU A 425 23.91 -8.76 -4.46
N ILE A 426 23.70 -9.74 -5.35
CA ILE A 426 24.39 -9.79 -6.65
C ILE A 426 24.01 -8.58 -7.51
N ARG A 427 22.75 -8.15 -7.52
CA ARG A 427 22.31 -6.95 -8.25
C ARG A 427 23.02 -5.69 -7.74
N VAL A 428 23.05 -5.49 -6.42
CA VAL A 428 23.74 -4.34 -5.81
C VAL A 428 25.24 -4.39 -6.13
N ALA A 429 25.88 -5.54 -5.99
CA ALA A 429 27.30 -5.72 -6.32
C ALA A 429 27.59 -5.43 -7.80
N MET A 430 26.76 -5.93 -8.72
CA MET A 430 26.88 -5.63 -10.15
C MET A 430 26.69 -4.15 -10.45
N CYS A 431 25.70 -3.48 -9.85
CA CYS A 431 25.51 -2.04 -10.02
C CYS A 431 26.73 -1.25 -9.54
N GLN A 432 27.33 -1.62 -8.40
CA GLN A 432 28.55 -0.95 -7.93
C GLN A 432 29.75 -1.19 -8.85
N LEU A 433 29.89 -2.41 -9.39
CA LEU A 433 30.95 -2.72 -10.34
C LEU A 433 30.76 -1.95 -11.65
N LEU A 434 29.56 -1.93 -12.21
CA LEU A 434 29.25 -1.22 -13.47
C LEU A 434 29.40 0.30 -13.35
N ARG A 435 29.21 0.87 -12.16
CA ARG A 435 29.42 2.30 -11.91
C ARG A 435 30.90 2.70 -11.84
N ARG A 436 31.79 1.75 -11.56
CA ARG A 436 33.23 2.02 -11.35
C ARG A 436 34.11 1.44 -12.44
N PHE A 437 33.62 0.43 -13.15
CA PHE A 437 34.38 -0.32 -14.13
C PHE A 437 33.55 -0.58 -15.39
N LYS A 438 34.21 -0.43 -16.55
CA LYS A 438 33.74 -0.91 -17.83
C LYS A 438 34.17 -2.35 -18.03
N PHE A 439 33.23 -3.20 -18.40
CA PHE A 439 33.48 -4.58 -18.79
C PHE A 439 33.81 -4.62 -20.28
N VAL A 440 34.95 -5.22 -20.64
CA VAL A 440 35.44 -5.33 -22.01
C VAL A 440 35.72 -6.78 -22.36
N ASP A 441 35.71 -7.07 -23.66
CA ASP A 441 35.92 -8.43 -24.15
C ASP A 441 37.27 -9.00 -23.66
N ALA A 442 37.21 -10.21 -23.12
CA ALA A 442 38.35 -10.96 -22.63
C ALA A 442 38.96 -11.88 -23.71
N GLY A 443 38.36 -11.97 -24.90
CA GLY A 443 38.77 -12.88 -25.97
C GLY A 443 38.66 -14.35 -25.56
N HIS A 444 37.77 -14.65 -24.62
CA HIS A 444 37.61 -15.97 -24.01
C HIS A 444 36.22 -16.51 -24.31
N GLU A 445 36.15 -17.54 -25.15
CA GLU A 445 34.90 -18.21 -25.47
C GLU A 445 34.61 -19.32 -24.44
N PRO A 446 33.48 -19.25 -23.69
CA PRO A 446 33.13 -20.28 -22.71
C PRO A 446 32.71 -21.58 -23.40
N VAL A 447 33.32 -22.69 -23.01
CA VAL A 447 32.90 -24.03 -23.48
C VAL A 447 31.76 -24.51 -22.59
N LEU A 448 30.54 -24.52 -23.12
CA LEU A 448 29.36 -24.98 -22.40
C LEU A 448 29.50 -26.46 -22.02
N GLN A 449 29.36 -26.74 -20.73
CA GLN A 449 29.26 -28.08 -20.20
C GLN A 449 27.92 -28.24 -19.51
N SER A 450 27.14 -29.21 -19.98
CA SER A 450 25.91 -29.61 -19.30
C SER A 450 26.27 -30.34 -17.99
N ALA A 451 25.76 -29.82 -16.88
CA ALA A 451 25.76 -30.41 -15.55
C ALA A 451 24.40 -30.09 -14.91
N ILE A 452 24.21 -30.34 -13.60
CA ILE A 452 22.97 -30.00 -12.89
C ILE A 452 22.58 -28.52 -13.10
N VAL A 453 23.57 -27.64 -13.22
CA VAL A 453 23.42 -26.28 -13.74
C VAL A 453 24.43 -26.08 -14.88
N LEU A 454 24.06 -25.29 -15.89
CA LEU A 454 24.95 -24.96 -17.00
C LEU A 454 26.22 -24.29 -16.46
N ARG A 455 27.39 -24.81 -16.83
CA ARG A 455 28.68 -24.27 -16.40
C ARG A 455 29.65 -24.23 -17.57
N SER A 456 30.73 -23.45 -17.43
CA SER A 456 31.81 -23.41 -18.43
C SER A 456 32.93 -24.38 -18.06
N ALA A 457 33.31 -25.29 -18.96
CA ALA A 457 34.41 -26.23 -18.76
C ALA A 457 35.80 -25.55 -18.72
N ASN A 458 35.94 -24.41 -19.41
CA ASN A 458 37.18 -23.63 -19.45
C ASN A 458 37.11 -22.34 -18.62
N GLY A 459 36.10 -22.23 -17.74
CA GLY A 459 35.84 -21.04 -16.92
C GLY A 459 35.21 -19.89 -17.71
N VAL A 460 34.96 -18.77 -17.03
CA VAL A 460 34.53 -17.50 -17.66
C VAL A 460 35.55 -16.45 -17.28
N LYS A 461 36.23 -15.86 -18.27
CA LYS A 461 37.18 -14.78 -18.06
C LYS A 461 36.50 -13.47 -18.40
N VAL A 462 36.67 -12.49 -17.52
CA VAL A 462 36.07 -11.16 -17.65
C VAL A 462 37.20 -10.15 -17.51
N LYS A 463 37.27 -9.20 -18.45
CA LYS A 463 38.24 -8.11 -18.39
C LYS A 463 37.51 -6.83 -17.97
N ILE A 464 38.04 -6.16 -16.95
CA ILE A 464 37.48 -4.91 -16.42
C ILE A 464 38.49 -3.79 -16.53
N GLN A 465 38.02 -2.59 -16.83
CA GLN A 465 38.80 -1.35 -16.88
C GLN A 465 38.11 -0.31 -15.99
N PRO A 466 38.83 0.49 -15.19
CA PRO A 466 38.22 1.61 -14.48
C PRO A 466 37.50 2.55 -15.46
N LEU A 467 36.37 3.12 -15.03
CA LEU A 467 35.78 4.27 -15.72
C LEU A 467 36.64 5.49 -15.37
N ASP A 468 37.25 6.12 -16.38
CA ASP A 468 38.00 7.37 -16.19
C ASP A 468 37.05 8.44 -15.62
N SER A 469 37.49 9.12 -14.55
CA SER A 469 36.72 10.09 -13.76
C SER A 469 36.32 11.33 -14.54
#